data_AF-A0A3N9UPC0-F1
#
_entry.id   AF-A0A3N9UPC0-F1
#
_cell.length_a   1.000
_cell.length_b   1.000
_cell.length_c   1.000
_cell.angle_alpha   90.00
_cell.angle_beta   90.00
_cell.angle_gamma   90.00
#
_symmetry.space_group_name_H-M   'P 1'
#
loop_
_entity.id
_entity.type
_entity.pdbx_description
1 polymer ?
#
loop_
_entity_poly.entity_id
_entity_poly.type
_entity_poly.pdbx_seq_one_letter_code
_entity_poly.pdbx_strand_id
1 'polypeptide(L)' 'AVGEKHNIACPSALIGASNFFELAVAAAISLFGFNSGAALATVVGVLIEVPVMLLVVKIVNNSKDWYERR' A
#
# COMPACT_ATOMS: atom_id res chain seq x y z
N ALA A 1 -20.12 15.33 -10.18
CA ALA A 1 -19.31 14.42 -9.35
C ALA A 1 -18.06 14.07 -10.13
N VAL A 2 -16.90 13.82 -9.52
CA VAL A 2 -15.68 13.43 -10.24
C VAL A 2 -15.73 11.97 -10.78
N GLY A 3 -16.92 11.53 -11.21
CA GLY A 3 -17.18 10.67 -12.38
C GLY A 3 -17.01 9.16 -12.26
N GLU A 4 -16.06 8.67 -11.47
CA GLU A 4 -15.60 7.30 -11.63
C GLU A 4 -16.39 6.28 -10.79
N LYS A 5 -16.67 5.09 -11.34
CA LYS A 5 -17.31 4.01 -10.58
C LYS A 5 -16.40 3.53 -9.45
N HIS A 6 -16.98 3.05 -8.33
CA HIS A 6 -16.22 2.50 -7.18
C HIS A 6 -15.13 1.51 -7.63
N ASN A 7 -15.48 0.59 -8.53
CA ASN A 7 -14.59 -0.44 -9.05
C ASN A 7 -13.41 0.09 -9.90
N ILE A 8 -13.36 1.38 -10.21
CA ILE A 8 -12.23 2.06 -10.88
C ILE A 8 -11.55 3.04 -9.90
N ALA A 9 -12.34 3.82 -9.17
CA ALA A 9 -11.84 4.82 -8.22
C ALA A 9 -11.08 4.19 -7.05
N CYS A 10 -11.54 3.07 -6.52
CA CYS A 10 -10.90 2.40 -5.39
C CYS A 10 -9.54 1.79 -5.72
N PRO A 11 -9.40 0.92 -6.74
CA PRO A 11 -8.09 0.40 -7.10
C PRO A 11 -7.13 1.51 -7.55
N SER A 12 -7.58 2.53 -8.29
CA SER A 12 -6.71 3.65 -8.67
C SER A 12 -6.22 4.47 -7.46
N ALA A 13 -7.08 4.73 -6.47
CA ALA A 13 -6.69 5.40 -5.24
C ALA A 13 -5.70 4.57 -4.41
N LEU A 14 -5.89 3.25 -4.34
CA LEU A 14 -4.97 2.34 -3.64
C LEU A 14 -3.60 2.26 -4.31
N ILE A 15 -3.57 2.21 -5.64
CA ILE A 15 -2.32 2.23 -6.42
C ILE A 15 -1.58 3.55 -6.18
N GLY A 16 -2.29 4.68 -6.22
CA GLY A 16 -1.69 6.00 -5.98
C GLY A 16 -1.21 6.22 -4.54
N ALA A 17 -1.82 5.54 -3.57
CA ALA A 17 -1.42 5.63 -2.16
C ALA A 17 -0.28 4.66 -1.77
N SER A 18 -0.01 3.65 -2.60
CA SER A 18 0.98 2.60 -2.29
C SER A 18 2.34 2.93 -2.88
N ASN A 19 3.40 2.45 -2.24
CA ASN A 19 4.78 2.59 -2.71
C ASN A 19 5.40 1.22 -3.01
N PHE A 20 6.53 1.19 -3.73
CA PHE A 20 7.23 -0.06 -4.03
C PHE A 20 8.27 -0.38 -2.97
N PHE A 21 7.88 -1.20 -2.02
CA PHE A 21 8.72 -1.49 -0.88
C PHE A 21 9.82 -2.49 -1.23
N GLU A 22 9.61 -3.42 -2.17
CA GLU A 22 10.70 -4.30 -2.63
C GLU A 22 11.91 -3.51 -3.17
N LEU A 23 11.67 -2.40 -3.88
CA LEU A 23 12.73 -1.49 -4.32
C LEU A 23 13.42 -0.79 -3.15
N ALA A 24 12.67 -0.38 -2.13
CA ALA A 24 13.21 0.25 -0.92
C ALA A 24 14.12 -0.72 -0.12
N VAL A 25 13.74 -1.99 -0.01
CA VAL A 25 14.54 -3.04 0.62
C VAL A 25 15.83 -3.26 -0.16
N ALA A 26 15.74 -3.41 -1.49
CA ALA A 26 16.91 -3.60 -2.34
C ALA A 26 17.91 -2.43 -2.21
N ALA A 27 17.41 -1.18 -2.21
CA ALA A 27 18.24 0.01 -2.01
C ALA A 27 18.88 0.05 -0.62
N ALA A 28 18.12 -0.25 0.44
CA ALA A 28 18.62 -0.24 1.80
C ALA A 28 19.72 -1.30 2.02
N ILE A 29 19.55 -2.51 1.50
CA ILE A 29 20.56 -3.56 1.55
C ILE A 29 21.80 -3.15 0.73
N SER A 30 21.60 -2.57 -0.45
CA SER A 30 22.71 -2.17 -1.35
C SER A 30 23.56 -1.05 -0.76
N LEU A 31 22.95 -0.09 -0.04
CA LEU A 31 23.64 1.07 0.51
C LEU A 31 24.19 0.85 1.92
N PHE A 32 23.46 0.15 2.78
CA PHE A 32 23.79 0.02 4.20
C PHE A 32 24.25 -1.39 4.60
N GLY A 33 24.14 -2.37 3.71
CA GLY A 33 24.47 -3.77 3.97
C GLY A 33 23.44 -4.48 4.87
N PHE A 34 23.50 -5.82 4.89
CA PHE A 34 22.54 -6.66 5.60
C PHE A 34 22.52 -6.51 7.12
N ASN A 35 23.64 -6.12 7.73
CA ASN A 35 23.76 -6.02 9.19
C ASN A 35 23.37 -4.62 9.73
N SER A 36 22.94 -3.70 8.87
CA SER A 36 22.51 -2.38 9.31
C SER A 36 21.07 -2.38 9.80
N GLY A 37 20.80 -1.64 10.88
CA GLY A 37 19.43 -1.43 11.38
C GLY A 37 18.49 -0.81 10.35
N ALA A 38 19.04 -0.09 9.36
CA ALA A 38 18.27 0.45 8.24
C ALA A 38 17.69 -0.65 7.33
N ALA A 39 18.46 -1.72 7.06
CA ALA A 39 17.99 -2.85 6.26
C ALA A 39 16.93 -3.69 7.00
N LEU A 40 17.07 -3.83 8.33
CA LEU A 40 16.08 -4.54 9.15
C LEU A 40 14.78 -3.75 9.26
N ALA A 41 14.85 -2.43 9.42
CA ALA A 41 13.68 -1.55 9.47
C ALA A 41 12.88 -1.58 8.16
N THR A 42 13.56 -1.62 7.01
CA THR A 42 12.85 -1.78 5.73
C THR A 42 12.19 -3.15 5.64
N VAL A 43 12.89 -4.26 5.86
CA VAL A 43 12.25 -5.59 5.79
C VAL A 43 11.04 -5.72 6.71
N VAL A 44 11.12 -5.20 7.94
CA VAL A 44 9.96 -5.17 8.86
C VAL A 44 8.82 -4.28 8.32
N GLY A 45 9.15 -3.18 7.65
CA GLY A 45 8.18 -2.33 6.97
C GLY A 45 7.37 -3.07 5.90
N VAL A 46 7.97 -3.93 5.06
CA VAL A 46 7.23 -4.80 4.11
C VAL A 46 6.22 -5.66 4.85
N LEU A 47 6.66 -6.30 5.94
CA LEU A 47 5.82 -7.24 6.69
C LEU A 47 4.58 -6.57 7.28
N ILE A 48 4.64 -5.26 7.52
CA ILE A 48 3.53 -4.45 8.04
C ILE A 48 2.71 -3.86 6.90
N GLU A 49 3.34 -3.43 5.82
CA GLU A 49 2.66 -2.79 4.70
C GLU A 49 1.67 -3.73 4.00
N VAL A 50 2.09 -4.96 3.69
CA VAL A 50 1.22 -5.93 2.99
C VAL A 50 -0.10 -6.18 3.74
N PRO A 51 -0.11 -6.50 5.06
CA PRO A 51 -1.36 -6.68 5.79
C PRO A 51 -2.16 -5.38 5.95
N VAL A 52 -1.50 -4.22 6.10
CA VAL A 52 -2.18 -2.92 6.13
C VAL A 52 -2.88 -2.64 4.81
N MET A 53 -2.24 -2.92 3.68
CA MET A 53 -2.82 -2.72 2.35
C MET A 53 -4.06 -3.61 2.14
N LEU A 54 -3.99 -4.89 2.53
CA LEU A 54 -5.14 -5.79 2.50
C LEU A 54 -6.29 -5.32 3.41
N LEU A 55 -5.97 -4.74 4.57
CA LEU A 55 -6.96 -4.16 5.47
C LEU A 55 -7.66 -2.95 4.82
N VAL A 56 -6.91 -2.05 4.18
CA VAL A 56 -7.50 -0.90 3.49
C VAL A 56 -8.39 -1.36 2.33
N VAL A 57 -7.97 -2.36 1.54
CA VAL A 57 -8.83 -2.97 0.50
C VAL A 57 -10.14 -3.49 1.10
N LYS A 58 -10.09 -4.16 2.25
CA LYS A 58 -11.29 -4.67 2.93
C LYS A 58 -12.23 -3.54 3.35
N ILE A 59 -11.71 -2.46 3.92
CA ILE A 59 -12.49 -1.28 4.32
C ILE A 59 -13.14 -0.62 3.11
N VAL A 60 -12.36 -0.45 2.04
CA VAL A 60 -12.80 0.19 0.80
C VAL A 60 -13.90 -0.63 0.11
N ASN A 61 -13.77 -1.95 0.06
CA ASN A 61 -14.81 -2.85 -0.46
C ASN A 61 -16.09 -2.77 0.38
N ASN A 62 -15.98 -2.65 1.70
CA ASN A 62 -17.14 -2.50 2.59
C ASN A 62 -17.81 -1.10 2.48
N SER A 63 -17.14 -0.13 1.86
CA SER A 63 -17.64 1.24 1.69
C SER A 63 -18.40 1.44 0.37
N LYS A 64 -18.62 0.37 -0.40
CA LYS A 64 -19.25 0.40 -1.72
C LYS A 64 -20.65 1.01 -1.71
N ASP A 65 -21.53 0.54 -0.83
CA ASP A 65 -22.91 1.07 -0.73
C ASP A 65 -22.96 2.55 -0.35
N TRP A 66 -21.99 3.07 0.39
CA TRP A 66 -21.92 4.50 0.70
C TRP A 66 -21.49 5.31 -0.52
N TYR A 67 -20.50 4.80 -1.27
CA TYR A 67 -19.98 5.46 -2.45
C TYR A 67 -20.98 5.50 -3.59
N GLU A 68 -21.75 4.42 -3.80
CA GLU A 68 -22.75 4.30 -4.87
C GLU A 68 -24.06 5.04 -4.54
N ARG A 69 -24.32 5.37 -3.26
CA ARG A 69 -25.49 6.16 -2.85
C ARG A 69 -25.34 7.66 -3.12
N ARG A 70 -24.17 8.12 -3.56
CA ARG A 70 -23.80 9.54 -3.69
C ARG A 70 -23.48 9.91 -5.13
#